data_AF-A0A321LC83-F1
#
_entry.id   AF-A0A321LC83-F1
#
_cell.length_a   1.000
_cell.length_b   1.000
_cell.length_c   1.000
_cell.angle_alpha   90.00
_cell.angle_beta   90.00
_cell.angle_gamma   90.00
#
_symmetry.space_group_name_H-M   'P 1'
#
loop_
_entity.id
_entity.type
_entity.pdbx_description
1 polymer ?
#
loop_
_entity_poly.entity_id
_entity_poly.type
_entity_poly.pdbx_seq_one_letter_code
_entity_poly.pdbx_strand_id
1 'polypeptide(L)'
;MYIDSHSHIEMKDFDADRDLAIQRAVDSGVEIIVDVGDGDVSRDSHAAAFGVAEQHDFIYTTVGVHPHEAKLLDENLYSRLADLASHPKVIAWGEIGLDYHYDNSPREIQRAAFRRQLQMARDRGLPAVIHTREAEDDTIAILKEEWKGSKLPGIIHCFAGSRNLAEEAIKLGFYISLSGVITFKSASGLRETVKHLPIEKLLIETDSPFLTPEPHRGKRNEPAFVVEAARRIAELRNLTVEDVGRITSVNFKRLFRLGDWKQTEAAKQRTIVYQIRDGLYVNLTNRCTSLCAFCTRVDDPVASGYYLGLTEDQEPSAAEVIEAIGDPTQYREIVFCGYGEPTIKLDVLKEVAAAVKTRGGRTRLDSIGHGSLLHGRDITPELAGVIDEISMSLNAPNREQYERIVRSDWPDLAYDGALEFARAAASRGIRVTMSVVRLPNIDLEECRRIAEATGAEFRIRELVGMTGTEFNQR
;
A
#
# COMPACT_ATOMS: atom_id res chain seq x y z
N MET A 1 -1.25 -5.99 -14.15
CA MET A 1 -2.30 -4.99 -13.94
C MET A 1 -1.65 -3.74 -13.40
N TYR A 2 -1.88 -2.62 -14.07
CA TYR A 2 -1.37 -1.31 -13.70
C TYR A 2 -2.49 -0.27 -13.81
N ILE A 3 -2.34 0.82 -13.08
CA ILE A 3 -3.18 2.01 -13.23
C ILE A 3 -2.22 3.16 -13.43
N ASP A 4 -2.42 3.93 -14.50
CA ASP A 4 -1.74 5.19 -14.70
C ASP A 4 -2.54 6.29 -14.00
N SER A 5 -2.10 6.69 -12.80
CA SER A 5 -2.88 7.63 -11.98
C SER A 5 -2.78 9.09 -12.41
N HIS A 6 -1.95 9.41 -13.41
CA HIS A 6 -1.80 10.77 -13.92
C HIS A 6 -1.19 10.75 -15.34
N SER A 7 -1.96 11.17 -16.33
CA SER A 7 -1.57 11.30 -17.73
C SER A 7 -2.27 12.52 -18.33
N HIS A 8 -1.72 13.05 -19.41
CA HIS A 8 -2.31 14.08 -20.24
C HIS A 8 -2.40 13.57 -21.69
N ILE A 9 -3.21 12.53 -21.90
CA ILE A 9 -3.36 11.89 -23.21
C ILE A 9 -4.30 12.68 -24.13
N GLU A 10 -5.03 13.65 -23.58
CA GLU A 10 -5.79 14.65 -24.31
C GLU A 10 -4.89 15.61 -25.12
N MET A 11 -3.63 15.77 -24.73
CA MET A 11 -2.71 16.71 -25.36
C MET A 11 -2.52 16.45 -26.87
N LYS A 12 -2.26 17.54 -27.60
CA LYS A 12 -2.01 17.54 -29.05
C LYS A 12 -0.89 16.60 -29.48
N ASP A 13 0.06 16.34 -28.59
CA ASP A 13 1.16 15.41 -28.79
C ASP A 13 0.67 14.02 -29.17
N PHE A 14 -0.56 13.65 -28.79
CA PHE A 14 -1.22 12.39 -29.12
C PHE A 14 -2.22 12.47 -30.29
N ASP A 15 -2.49 13.64 -30.89
CA ASP A 15 -3.56 13.79 -31.90
C ASP A 15 -3.45 12.80 -33.07
N ALA A 16 -2.22 12.46 -33.48
CA ALA A 16 -1.98 11.56 -34.59
C ALA A 16 -2.22 10.08 -34.29
N ASP A 17 -2.17 9.66 -33.01
CA ASP A 17 -2.14 8.25 -32.63
C ASP A 17 -2.74 7.93 -31.25
N ARG A 18 -3.61 8.80 -30.71
CA ARG A 18 -4.21 8.67 -29.35
C ARG A 18 -4.80 7.28 -29.11
N ASP A 19 -5.67 6.82 -30.01
CA ASP A 19 -6.30 5.49 -29.89
C ASP A 19 -5.27 4.35 -29.87
N LEU A 20 -4.19 4.49 -30.65
CA LEU A 20 -3.11 3.52 -30.66
C LEU A 20 -2.28 3.57 -29.37
N ALA A 21 -2.08 4.75 -28.78
CA ALA A 21 -1.41 4.91 -27.49
C ALA A 21 -2.23 4.30 -26.35
N ILE A 22 -3.56 4.51 -26.36
CA ILE A 22 -4.50 3.86 -25.43
C ILE A 22 -4.45 2.34 -25.61
N GLN A 23 -4.47 1.84 -26.85
CA GLN A 23 -4.39 0.40 -27.10
C GLN A 23 -3.07 -0.20 -26.60
N ARG A 24 -1.93 0.47 -26.82
CA ARG A 24 -0.63 0.03 -26.26
C ARG A 24 -0.66 -0.03 -24.73
N ALA A 25 -1.33 0.92 -24.08
CA ALA A 25 -1.49 0.90 -22.63
C ALA A 25 -2.29 -0.33 -22.17
N VAL A 26 -3.44 -0.59 -22.79
CA VAL A 26 -4.26 -1.79 -22.52
C VAL A 26 -3.46 -3.08 -22.75
N ASP A 27 -2.76 -3.19 -23.88
CA ASP A 27 -1.94 -4.36 -24.22
C ASP A 27 -0.79 -4.60 -23.22
N SER A 28 -0.30 -3.53 -22.60
CA SER A 28 0.71 -3.58 -21.52
C SER A 28 0.12 -3.91 -20.13
N GLY A 29 -1.20 -4.09 -20.03
CA GLY A 29 -1.92 -4.42 -18.80
C GLY A 29 -2.32 -3.21 -17.95
N VAL A 30 -2.40 -2.01 -18.54
CA VAL A 30 -3.01 -0.83 -17.90
C VAL A 30 -4.53 -0.96 -17.94
N GLU A 31 -5.16 -0.95 -16.77
CA GLU A 31 -6.61 -1.09 -16.62
C GLU A 31 -7.35 0.23 -16.44
N ILE A 32 -6.69 1.26 -15.94
CA ILE A 32 -7.28 2.59 -15.73
C ILE A 32 -6.23 3.64 -16.07
N ILE A 33 -6.67 4.71 -16.74
CA ILE A 33 -5.90 5.92 -17.00
C ILE A 33 -6.66 7.11 -16.40
N VAL A 34 -5.97 7.99 -15.68
CA VAL A 34 -6.51 9.29 -15.27
C VAL A 34 -5.95 10.37 -16.18
N ASP A 35 -6.81 10.90 -17.05
CA ASP A 35 -6.49 11.96 -17.99
C ASP A 35 -6.79 13.34 -17.37
N VAL A 36 -5.75 14.10 -17.06
CA VAL A 36 -5.81 15.25 -16.15
C VAL A 36 -6.20 16.53 -16.88
N GLY A 37 -7.34 17.11 -16.49
CA GLY A 37 -7.74 18.45 -16.91
C GLY A 37 -7.05 19.53 -16.07
N ASP A 38 -5.87 19.95 -16.49
CA ASP A 38 -4.97 20.89 -15.78
C ASP A 38 -5.45 22.36 -15.71
N GLY A 39 -6.54 22.71 -16.42
CA GLY A 39 -7.09 24.06 -16.47
C GLY A 39 -6.38 25.07 -17.37
N ASP A 40 -5.53 24.61 -18.29
CA ASP A 40 -5.05 25.41 -19.41
C ASP A 40 -6.21 25.84 -20.33
N VAL A 41 -6.62 27.10 -20.15
CA VAL A 41 -7.72 27.74 -20.90
C VAL A 41 -7.39 27.85 -22.39
N SER A 42 -6.11 27.93 -22.78
CA SER A 42 -5.72 28.07 -24.18
C SER A 42 -6.04 26.84 -25.02
N ARG A 43 -6.11 25.67 -24.37
CA ARG A 43 -6.43 24.38 -24.98
C ARG A 43 -7.82 23.87 -24.62
N ASP A 44 -8.53 24.56 -23.74
CA ASP A 44 -9.75 24.07 -23.08
C ASP A 44 -9.53 22.66 -22.48
N SER A 45 -8.45 22.51 -21.70
CA SER A 45 -7.94 21.19 -21.31
C SER A 45 -8.96 20.33 -20.56
N HIS A 46 -9.85 20.94 -19.76
CA HIS A 46 -10.96 20.19 -19.17
C HIS A 46 -11.82 19.54 -20.25
N ALA A 47 -12.30 20.29 -21.24
CA ALA A 47 -13.18 19.75 -22.28
C ALA A 47 -12.50 18.65 -23.10
N ALA A 48 -11.19 18.80 -23.37
CA ALA A 48 -10.41 17.78 -24.06
C ALA A 48 -10.32 16.49 -23.24
N ALA A 49 -9.93 16.57 -21.95
CA ALA A 49 -9.83 15.40 -21.07
C ALA A 49 -11.19 14.73 -20.83
N PHE A 50 -12.27 15.52 -20.69
CA PHE A 50 -13.64 15.00 -20.65
C PHE A 50 -13.98 14.23 -21.92
N GLY A 51 -13.69 14.81 -23.09
CA GLY A 51 -13.99 14.19 -24.38
C GLY A 51 -13.30 12.84 -24.56
N VAL A 52 -12.08 12.68 -24.05
CA VAL A 52 -11.37 11.39 -24.03
C VAL A 52 -12.01 10.44 -23.01
N ALA A 53 -12.24 10.90 -21.77
CA ALA A 53 -12.78 10.07 -20.70
C ALA A 53 -14.19 9.52 -21.00
N GLU A 54 -15.04 10.27 -21.70
CA GLU A 54 -16.39 9.82 -22.10
C GLU A 54 -16.38 8.73 -23.17
N GLN A 55 -15.31 8.61 -23.95
CA GLN A 55 -15.19 7.60 -25.01
C GLN A 55 -14.74 6.23 -24.49
N HIS A 56 -14.22 6.16 -23.26
CA HIS A 56 -13.62 4.95 -22.70
C HIS A 56 -14.05 4.72 -21.25
N ASP A 57 -14.67 3.58 -20.95
CA ASP A 57 -15.15 3.26 -19.59
C ASP A 57 -14.04 3.31 -18.53
N PHE A 58 -12.83 2.92 -18.91
CA PHE A 58 -11.66 2.82 -18.05
C PHE A 58 -10.82 4.09 -17.94
N ILE A 59 -11.21 5.18 -18.60
CA ILE A 59 -10.55 6.49 -18.47
C ILE A 59 -11.41 7.39 -17.59
N TYR A 60 -10.77 8.00 -16.59
CA TYR A 60 -11.34 9.02 -15.71
C TYR A 60 -10.57 10.33 -15.86
N THR A 61 -11.11 11.40 -15.30
CA THR A 61 -10.48 12.72 -15.36
C THR A 61 -10.55 13.43 -14.00
N THR A 62 -9.90 14.59 -13.93
CA THR A 62 -9.86 15.48 -12.76
C THR A 62 -10.23 16.89 -13.19
N VAL A 63 -10.64 17.73 -12.24
CA VAL A 63 -10.83 19.17 -12.51
C VAL A 63 -10.00 19.98 -11.56
N GLY A 64 -9.24 20.92 -12.09
CA GLY A 64 -8.45 21.85 -11.30
C GLY A 64 -7.82 22.89 -12.20
N VAL A 65 -7.12 23.82 -11.59
CA VAL A 65 -6.28 24.77 -12.31
C VAL A 65 -4.88 24.70 -11.72
N HIS A 66 -3.93 24.29 -12.57
CA HIS A 66 -2.52 24.16 -12.27
C HIS A 66 -1.92 25.51 -11.82
N PRO A 67 -0.93 25.54 -10.91
CA PRO A 67 -0.31 26.78 -10.40
C PRO A 67 0.15 27.77 -11.47
N HIS A 68 0.55 27.29 -12.66
CA HIS A 68 0.92 28.18 -13.77
C HIS A 68 -0.22 29.10 -14.20
N GLU A 69 -1.46 28.60 -14.17
CA GLU A 69 -2.66 29.30 -14.63
C GLU A 69 -3.43 29.95 -13.48
N ALA A 70 -2.90 29.95 -12.24
CA ALA A 70 -3.58 30.47 -11.06
C ALA A 70 -4.07 31.93 -11.20
N LYS A 71 -3.36 32.76 -11.98
CA LYS A 71 -3.76 34.15 -12.28
C LYS A 71 -5.03 34.28 -13.13
N LEU A 72 -5.47 33.21 -13.79
CA LEU A 72 -6.67 33.18 -14.62
C LEU A 72 -7.93 32.83 -13.81
N LEU A 73 -7.78 32.40 -12.56
CA LEU A 73 -8.91 32.03 -11.71
C LEU A 73 -9.75 33.25 -11.33
N ASP A 74 -11.03 33.20 -11.67
CA ASP A 74 -12.07 34.12 -11.24
C ASP A 74 -13.31 33.35 -10.77
N GLU A 75 -14.34 34.06 -10.29
CA GLU A 75 -15.58 33.45 -9.79
C GLU A 75 -16.32 32.63 -10.86
N ASN A 76 -16.24 33.02 -12.14
CA ASN A 76 -16.89 32.29 -13.22
C ASN A 76 -16.18 30.95 -13.46
N LEU A 77 -14.85 30.94 -13.48
CA LEU A 77 -14.07 29.73 -13.64
C LEU A 77 -14.27 28.80 -12.44
N TYR A 78 -14.29 29.32 -11.21
CA TYR A 78 -14.63 28.52 -10.03
C TYR A 78 -16.03 27.88 -10.14
N SER A 79 -17.03 28.63 -10.62
CA SER A 79 -18.37 28.08 -10.85
C SER A 79 -18.33 26.95 -11.89
N ARG A 80 -17.63 27.15 -13.01
CA ARG A 80 -17.48 26.13 -14.06
C ARG A 80 -16.82 24.86 -13.53
N LEU A 81 -15.73 24.98 -12.77
CA LEU A 81 -15.06 23.82 -12.16
C LEU A 81 -16.01 23.07 -11.21
N ALA A 82 -16.79 23.81 -10.43
CA ALA A 82 -17.74 23.21 -9.49
C ALA A 82 -18.87 22.45 -10.21
N ASP A 83 -19.30 22.89 -11.39
CA ASP A 83 -20.27 22.18 -12.22
C ASP A 83 -19.67 20.92 -12.85
N LEU A 84 -18.46 21.03 -13.43
CA LEU A 84 -17.74 19.89 -14.00
C LEU A 84 -17.45 18.81 -12.97
N ALA A 85 -17.12 19.20 -11.74
CA ALA A 85 -16.83 18.30 -10.63
C ALA A 85 -17.99 17.36 -10.24
N SER A 86 -19.22 17.63 -10.71
CA SER A 86 -20.38 16.75 -10.50
C SER A 86 -20.47 15.60 -11.50
N HIS A 87 -19.62 15.57 -12.53
CA HIS A 87 -19.66 14.53 -13.55
C HIS A 87 -19.04 13.20 -13.06
N PRO A 88 -19.64 12.03 -13.34
CA PRO A 88 -19.13 10.73 -12.85
C PRO A 88 -17.73 10.35 -13.31
N LYS A 89 -17.26 10.90 -14.44
CA LYS A 89 -15.89 10.72 -14.92
C LYS A 89 -14.87 11.55 -14.14
N VAL A 90 -15.29 12.58 -13.40
CA VAL A 90 -14.42 13.33 -12.49
C VAL A 90 -14.28 12.58 -11.18
N ILE A 91 -13.07 12.17 -10.86
CA ILE A 91 -12.78 11.43 -9.63
C ILE A 91 -11.95 12.21 -8.62
N ALA A 92 -11.40 13.36 -9.02
CA ALA A 92 -10.56 14.19 -8.16
C ALA A 92 -10.62 15.67 -8.52
N TRP A 93 -10.25 16.52 -7.55
CA TRP A 93 -9.94 17.92 -7.78
C TRP A 93 -8.43 18.09 -7.96
N GLY A 94 -8.00 18.43 -9.17
CA GLY A 94 -6.59 18.57 -9.53
C GLY A 94 -6.35 18.57 -11.03
N GLU A 95 -5.12 18.81 -11.47
CA GLU A 95 -3.97 19.12 -10.62
C GLU A 95 -4.00 20.57 -10.10
N ILE A 96 -3.66 20.74 -8.82
CA ILE A 96 -3.60 22.05 -8.12
C ILE A 96 -2.37 22.10 -7.24
N GLY A 97 -1.88 23.28 -6.86
CA GLY A 97 -0.78 23.37 -5.91
C GLY A 97 0.15 24.54 -6.17
N LEU A 98 1.46 24.30 -6.10
CA LEU A 98 2.50 25.33 -6.15
C LEU A 98 3.65 24.93 -7.07
N ASP A 99 4.06 25.83 -7.97
CA ASP A 99 5.27 25.70 -8.80
C ASP A 99 6.10 26.97 -8.69
N TYR A 100 7.21 26.88 -7.94
CA TYR A 100 8.17 27.99 -7.74
C TYR A 100 9.36 27.92 -8.69
N HIS A 101 9.41 26.89 -9.55
CA HIS A 101 10.48 26.72 -10.51
C HIS A 101 10.27 27.63 -11.72
N TYR A 102 9.04 27.66 -12.27
CA TYR A 102 8.71 28.50 -13.42
C TYR A 102 8.08 29.84 -13.04
N ASP A 103 7.39 29.93 -11.88
CA ASP A 103 6.76 31.16 -11.38
C ASP A 103 5.85 31.87 -12.42
N ASN A 104 5.17 31.10 -13.29
CA ASN A 104 4.28 31.62 -14.34
C ASN A 104 3.06 32.41 -13.82
N SER A 105 2.73 32.21 -12.54
CA SER A 105 1.80 33.03 -11.76
C SER A 105 2.48 33.51 -10.47
N PRO A 106 2.17 34.72 -9.96
CA PRO A 106 2.73 35.19 -8.70
C PRO A 106 2.46 34.24 -7.54
N ARG A 107 3.47 33.97 -6.70
CA ARG A 107 3.38 32.98 -5.61
C ARG A 107 2.21 33.22 -4.65
N GLU A 108 1.90 34.48 -4.32
CA GLU A 108 0.72 34.80 -3.49
C GLU A 108 -0.59 34.37 -4.16
N ILE A 109 -0.69 34.54 -5.47
CA ILE A 109 -1.86 34.12 -6.25
C ILE A 109 -1.92 32.59 -6.29
N GLN A 110 -0.79 31.91 -6.51
CA GLN A 110 -0.73 30.44 -6.45
C GLN A 110 -1.19 29.92 -5.08
N ARG A 111 -0.68 30.49 -3.98
CA ARG A 111 -1.08 30.13 -2.61
C ARG A 111 -2.56 30.36 -2.34
N ALA A 112 -3.11 31.50 -2.76
CA ALA A 112 -4.53 31.81 -2.58
C ALA A 112 -5.43 30.86 -3.39
N ALA A 113 -5.07 30.62 -4.66
CA ALA A 113 -5.74 29.66 -5.53
C ALA A 113 -5.68 28.24 -4.97
N PHE A 114 -4.52 27.82 -4.47
CA PHE A 114 -4.34 26.48 -3.90
C PHE A 114 -5.25 26.27 -2.69
N ARG A 115 -5.26 27.21 -1.73
CA ARG A 115 -6.16 27.14 -0.57
C ARG A 115 -7.62 27.04 -0.99
N ARG A 116 -8.05 27.90 -1.92
CA ARG A 116 -9.44 27.93 -2.38
C ARG A 116 -9.86 26.65 -3.09
N GLN A 117 -9.00 26.10 -3.94
CA GLN A 117 -9.28 24.84 -4.63
C GLN A 117 -9.32 23.64 -3.67
N LEU A 118 -8.47 23.60 -2.63
CA LEU A 118 -8.57 22.60 -1.56
C LEU A 118 -9.90 22.68 -0.81
N GLN A 119 -10.38 23.89 -0.51
CA GLN A 119 -11.69 24.09 0.12
C GLN A 119 -12.81 23.56 -0.78
N MET A 120 -12.78 23.86 -2.07
CA MET A 120 -13.77 23.36 -3.03
C MET A 120 -13.73 21.83 -3.16
N ALA A 121 -12.54 21.22 -3.21
CA ALA A 121 -12.39 19.76 -3.21
C ALA A 121 -13.05 19.14 -1.97
N ARG A 122 -12.85 19.73 -0.78
CA ARG A 122 -13.50 19.30 0.46
C ARG A 122 -15.01 19.44 0.41
N ASP A 123 -15.50 20.59 -0.04
CA ASP A 123 -16.94 20.88 -0.14
C ASP A 123 -17.65 19.90 -1.09
N ARG A 124 -16.95 19.45 -2.13
CA ARG A 124 -17.43 18.45 -3.10
C ARG A 124 -17.16 17.00 -2.70
N GLY A 125 -16.45 16.77 -1.58
CA GLY A 125 -16.11 15.42 -1.14
C GLY A 125 -15.14 14.68 -2.07
N LEU A 126 -14.36 15.41 -2.87
CA LEU A 126 -13.42 14.85 -3.84
C LEU A 126 -12.00 14.75 -3.26
N PRO A 127 -11.26 13.66 -3.55
CA PRO A 127 -9.82 13.63 -3.34
C PRO A 127 -9.11 14.76 -4.08
N ALA A 128 -7.97 15.23 -3.56
CA ALA A 128 -7.16 16.26 -4.22
C ALA A 128 -5.91 15.67 -4.90
N VAL A 129 -5.54 16.17 -6.07
CA VAL A 129 -4.28 15.85 -6.78
C VAL A 129 -3.37 17.07 -6.77
N ILE A 130 -2.21 16.94 -6.13
CA ILE A 130 -1.36 18.06 -5.72
C ILE A 130 -0.06 18.09 -6.52
N HIS A 131 0.13 19.18 -7.27
CA HIS A 131 1.39 19.57 -7.88
C HIS A 131 2.24 20.33 -6.86
N THR A 132 3.51 19.93 -6.71
CA THR A 132 4.45 20.70 -5.90
C THR A 132 5.84 20.62 -6.49
N ARG A 133 6.41 21.80 -6.77
CA ARG A 133 7.77 21.91 -7.30
C ARG A 133 8.50 23.08 -6.68
N GLU A 134 9.61 22.78 -6.00
CA GLU A 134 10.44 23.76 -5.28
C GLU A 134 9.65 24.60 -4.25
N ALA A 135 8.56 24.03 -3.72
CA ALA A 135 7.58 24.71 -2.86
C ALA A 135 7.14 23.88 -1.65
N GLU A 136 8.00 22.96 -1.17
CA GLU A 136 7.62 21.95 -0.17
C GLU A 136 7.08 22.54 1.13
N ASP A 137 7.76 23.53 1.70
CA ASP A 137 7.39 24.12 2.99
C ASP A 137 6.00 24.76 2.95
N ASP A 138 5.73 25.57 1.91
CA ASP A 138 4.42 26.20 1.70
C ASP A 138 3.34 25.14 1.39
N THR A 139 3.69 24.08 0.64
CA THR A 139 2.78 22.98 0.35
C THR A 139 2.35 22.28 1.64
N ILE A 140 3.30 21.91 2.51
CA ILE A 140 3.03 21.26 3.78
C ILE A 140 2.20 22.18 4.69
N ALA A 141 2.54 23.47 4.76
CA ALA A 141 1.81 24.44 5.58
C ALA A 141 0.35 24.54 5.12
N ILE A 142 0.11 24.74 3.83
CA ILE A 142 -1.25 24.86 3.27
C ILE A 142 -2.05 23.57 3.45
N LEU A 143 -1.46 22.39 3.19
CA LEU A 143 -2.15 21.12 3.40
C LEU A 143 -2.54 20.91 4.88
N LYS A 144 -1.69 21.34 5.83
CA LYS A 144 -2.03 21.29 7.26
C LYS A 144 -3.14 22.26 7.65
N GLU A 145 -3.17 23.44 7.05
CA GLU A 145 -4.21 24.45 7.29
C GLU A 145 -5.56 24.01 6.70
N GLU A 146 -5.55 23.61 5.43
CA GLU A 146 -6.77 23.46 4.64
C GLU A 146 -7.24 22.01 4.50
N TRP A 147 -6.39 21.00 4.70
CA TRP A 147 -6.77 19.59 4.51
C TRP A 147 -6.90 18.80 5.81
N LYS A 148 -6.26 19.24 6.89
CA LYS A 148 -6.29 18.53 8.16
C LYS A 148 -7.72 18.34 8.66
N GLY A 149 -8.08 17.08 8.91
CA GLY A 149 -9.42 16.71 9.37
C GLY A 149 -10.47 16.50 8.26
N SER A 150 -10.11 16.65 6.98
CA SER A 150 -11.01 16.38 5.85
C SER A 150 -11.50 14.93 5.80
N LYS A 151 -10.68 13.98 6.27
CA LYS A 151 -10.84 12.53 6.09
C LYS A 151 -10.90 12.08 4.62
N LEU A 152 -10.67 12.99 3.67
CA LEU A 152 -10.58 12.71 2.25
C LEU A 152 -9.12 12.38 1.91
N PRO A 153 -8.87 11.37 1.06
CA PRO A 153 -7.51 11.09 0.61
C PRO A 153 -7.08 12.12 -0.44
N GLY A 154 -5.82 12.05 -0.83
CA GLY A 154 -5.31 12.81 -1.98
C GLY A 154 -4.06 12.17 -2.55
N ILE A 155 -3.48 12.78 -3.58
CA ILE A 155 -2.27 12.34 -4.24
C ILE A 155 -1.29 13.51 -4.30
N ILE A 156 -0.05 13.30 -3.88
CA ILE A 156 1.07 14.13 -4.33
C ILE A 156 1.56 13.51 -5.63
N HIS A 157 1.21 14.11 -6.77
CA HIS A 157 1.57 13.56 -8.08
C HIS A 157 3.02 13.90 -8.41
N CYS A 158 3.58 13.16 -9.36
CA CYS A 158 4.95 13.25 -9.85
C CYS A 158 5.98 13.50 -8.73
N PHE A 159 5.90 12.71 -7.65
CA PHE A 159 6.65 12.99 -6.44
C PHE A 159 8.17 12.91 -6.68
N ALA A 160 8.83 14.06 -6.52
CA ALA A 160 10.29 14.20 -6.58
C ALA A 160 10.84 14.94 -5.34
N GLY A 161 10.03 15.08 -4.29
CA GLY A 161 10.36 15.86 -3.10
C GLY A 161 11.11 15.10 -2.01
N SER A 162 11.27 15.75 -0.86
CA SER A 162 11.96 15.23 0.31
C SER A 162 11.14 14.18 1.07
N ARG A 163 11.84 13.34 1.85
CA ARG A 163 11.21 12.42 2.80
C ARG A 163 10.26 13.11 3.78
N ASN A 164 10.59 14.32 4.21
CA ASN A 164 9.74 15.12 5.10
C ASN A 164 8.39 15.43 4.43
N LEU A 165 8.40 15.90 3.17
CA LEU A 165 7.16 16.14 2.43
C LEU A 165 6.31 14.87 2.32
N ALA A 166 6.91 13.73 1.96
CA ALA A 166 6.17 12.47 1.85
C ALA A 166 5.54 12.04 3.18
N GLU A 167 6.30 12.09 4.28
CA GLU A 167 5.81 11.69 5.61
C GLU A 167 4.70 12.61 6.11
N GLU A 168 4.84 13.93 5.92
CA GLU A 168 3.79 14.89 6.31
C GLU A 168 2.53 14.75 5.46
N ALA A 169 2.67 14.53 4.14
CA ALA A 169 1.53 14.28 3.25
C ALA A 169 0.79 12.98 3.62
N ILE A 170 1.51 11.89 3.91
CA ILE A 170 0.92 10.62 4.33
C ILE A 170 0.14 10.77 5.64
N LYS A 171 0.65 11.54 6.61
CA LYS A 171 -0.08 11.84 7.87
C LYS A 171 -1.40 12.57 7.62
N LEU A 172 -1.51 13.31 6.53
CA LEU A 172 -2.74 14.01 6.13
C LEU A 172 -3.65 13.17 5.23
N GLY A 173 -3.30 11.91 4.97
CA GLY A 173 -4.11 10.97 4.16
C GLY A 173 -3.75 10.94 2.68
N PHE A 174 -2.65 11.58 2.26
CA PHE A 174 -2.20 11.55 0.88
C PHE A 174 -1.44 10.26 0.54
N TYR A 175 -1.52 9.89 -0.74
CA TYR A 175 -0.69 8.90 -1.40
C TYR A 175 0.43 9.62 -2.16
N ILE A 176 1.53 8.91 -2.40
CA ILE A 176 2.70 9.40 -3.12
C ILE A 176 2.75 8.69 -4.47
N SER A 177 2.54 9.43 -5.55
CA SER A 177 2.58 8.87 -6.90
C SER A 177 3.95 9.05 -7.53
N LEU A 178 4.45 7.99 -8.16
CA LEU A 178 5.81 7.92 -8.69
C LEU A 178 5.77 7.78 -10.21
N SER A 179 6.27 8.81 -10.89
CA SER A 179 6.38 8.84 -12.34
C SER A 179 7.67 8.15 -12.83
N GLY A 180 7.89 8.18 -14.15
CA GLY A 180 9.11 7.69 -14.80
C GLY A 180 10.41 8.30 -14.24
N VAL A 181 10.34 9.43 -13.53
CA VAL A 181 11.49 10.07 -12.85
C VAL A 181 12.25 9.12 -11.94
N ILE A 182 11.58 8.16 -11.30
CA ILE A 182 12.25 7.20 -10.40
C ILE A 182 13.32 6.35 -11.11
N THR A 183 13.18 6.17 -12.43
CA THR A 183 14.12 5.45 -13.29
C THR A 183 15.37 6.27 -13.63
N PHE A 184 15.32 7.60 -13.51
CA PHE A 184 16.40 8.49 -13.98
C PHE A 184 17.66 8.32 -13.14
N LYS A 185 18.83 8.33 -13.77
CA LYS A 185 20.12 8.19 -13.07
C LYS A 185 20.28 9.21 -11.92
N SER A 186 19.86 10.45 -12.12
CA SER A 186 19.92 11.55 -11.14
C SER A 186 18.99 11.39 -9.93
N ALA A 187 17.95 10.55 -10.00
CA ALA A 187 16.91 10.46 -8.96
C ALA A 187 17.32 9.61 -7.73
N SER A 188 18.58 9.66 -7.29
CA SER A 188 19.06 8.86 -6.15
C SER A 188 18.35 9.20 -4.84
N GLY A 189 18.12 10.49 -4.56
CA GLY A 189 17.40 10.94 -3.37
C GLY A 189 15.95 10.48 -3.33
N LEU A 190 15.26 10.52 -4.48
CA LEU A 190 13.90 9.97 -4.62
C LEU A 190 13.88 8.48 -4.31
N ARG A 191 14.79 7.70 -4.90
CA ARG A 191 14.87 6.26 -4.67
C ARG A 191 15.13 5.93 -3.21
N GLU A 192 15.96 6.71 -2.52
CA GLU A 192 16.22 6.49 -1.10
C GLU A 192 14.98 6.78 -0.25
N THR A 193 14.25 7.85 -0.57
CA THR A 193 12.98 8.14 0.10
C THR A 193 11.97 7.00 -0.09
N VAL A 194 11.77 6.53 -1.32
CA VAL A 194 10.77 5.50 -1.68
C VAL A 194 11.01 4.15 -0.99
N LYS A 195 12.26 3.79 -0.68
CA LYS A 195 12.58 2.56 0.06
C LYS A 195 11.93 2.50 1.45
N HIS A 196 11.73 3.66 2.07
CA HIS A 196 11.23 3.78 3.44
C HIS A 196 9.74 4.09 3.53
N LEU A 197 9.08 4.43 2.41
CA LEU A 197 7.66 4.73 2.41
C LEU A 197 6.79 3.46 2.49
N PRO A 198 5.62 3.51 3.13
CA PRO A 198 4.60 2.47 3.03
C PRO A 198 4.27 2.15 1.57
N ILE A 199 4.37 0.89 1.14
CA ILE A 199 4.00 0.51 -0.24
C ILE A 199 2.49 0.69 -0.47
N GLU A 200 1.71 0.59 0.59
CA GLU A 200 0.26 0.85 0.68
C GLU A 200 -0.09 2.34 0.53
N LYS A 201 0.91 3.22 0.49
CA LYS A 201 0.75 4.66 0.22
C LYS A 201 1.40 5.09 -1.10
N LEU A 202 1.89 4.15 -1.90
CA LEU A 202 2.47 4.44 -3.21
C LEU A 202 1.45 4.22 -4.33
N LEU A 203 1.54 5.07 -5.34
CA LEU A 203 0.90 4.95 -6.64
C LEU A 203 1.98 5.05 -7.74
N ILE A 204 1.59 4.75 -8.98
CA ILE A 204 2.45 4.88 -10.16
C ILE A 204 1.70 5.68 -11.22
N GLU A 205 2.44 6.46 -11.98
CA GLU A 205 1.91 7.29 -13.06
C GLU A 205 2.93 7.44 -14.18
N THR A 206 2.51 8.03 -15.29
CA THR A 206 3.43 8.43 -16.36
C THR A 206 3.72 9.91 -16.39
N ASP A 207 2.74 10.75 -16.09
CA ASP A 207 2.76 12.17 -16.43
C ASP A 207 2.98 12.38 -17.94
N SER A 208 2.50 11.43 -18.76
CA SER A 208 2.68 11.47 -20.22
C SER A 208 1.95 12.67 -20.82
N PRO A 209 2.51 13.35 -21.84
CA PRO A 209 3.64 12.95 -22.68
C PRO A 209 5.04 13.27 -22.10
N PHE A 210 5.13 13.82 -20.89
CA PHE A 210 6.37 14.25 -20.27
C PHE A 210 7.14 13.11 -19.59
N LEU A 211 8.36 13.39 -19.13
CA LEU A 211 9.10 12.56 -18.16
C LEU A 211 9.31 11.07 -18.54
N THR A 212 9.48 10.78 -19.82
CA THR A 212 9.66 9.42 -20.35
C THR A 212 10.69 8.60 -19.54
N PRO A 213 10.33 7.42 -19.00
CA PRO A 213 11.25 6.62 -18.19
C PRO A 213 12.41 6.03 -19.01
N GLU A 214 13.49 5.64 -18.33
CA GLU A 214 14.45 4.68 -18.89
C GLU A 214 13.75 3.31 -19.07
N PRO A 215 13.98 2.57 -20.17
CA PRO A 215 14.94 2.82 -21.26
C PRO A 215 14.40 3.65 -22.44
N HIS A 216 13.23 4.28 -22.31
CA HIS A 216 12.51 4.97 -23.40
C HIS A 216 12.88 6.46 -23.56
N ARG A 217 13.88 6.95 -22.81
CA ARG A 217 14.34 8.35 -22.82
C ARG A 217 14.54 8.88 -24.24
N GLY A 218 14.11 10.13 -24.47
CA GLY A 218 14.21 10.81 -25.76
C GLY A 218 13.05 10.53 -26.73
N LYS A 219 12.09 9.68 -26.36
CA LYS A 219 10.80 9.51 -27.04
C LYS A 219 9.68 10.22 -26.27
N ARG A 220 8.53 10.44 -26.91
CA ARG A 220 7.29 10.84 -26.23
C ARG A 220 6.93 9.77 -25.19
N ASN A 221 6.57 10.18 -23.97
CA ASN A 221 6.03 9.25 -22.98
C ASN A 221 4.61 8.83 -23.36
N GLU A 222 4.14 7.71 -22.81
CA GLU A 222 2.76 7.24 -23.00
C GLU A 222 2.34 6.33 -21.84
N PRO A 223 1.04 6.17 -21.57
CA PRO A 223 0.55 5.42 -20.41
C PRO A 223 1.09 3.98 -20.28
N ALA A 224 1.40 3.34 -21.41
CA ALA A 224 2.03 2.01 -21.43
C ALA A 224 3.36 1.94 -20.67
N PHE A 225 4.07 3.05 -20.53
CA PHE A 225 5.37 3.10 -19.86
C PHE A 225 5.25 3.19 -18.33
N VAL A 226 4.05 3.23 -17.75
CA VAL A 226 3.85 3.19 -16.29
C VAL A 226 4.49 1.94 -15.64
N VAL A 227 4.58 0.83 -16.39
CA VAL A 227 5.24 -0.40 -15.98
C VAL A 227 6.71 -0.20 -15.60
N GLU A 228 7.38 0.80 -16.16
CA GLU A 228 8.78 1.10 -15.88
C GLU A 228 8.97 1.70 -14.47
N ALA A 229 8.01 2.51 -14.01
CA ALA A 229 7.97 2.97 -12.63
C ALA A 229 7.75 1.77 -11.68
N ALA A 230 6.81 0.88 -12.01
CA ALA A 230 6.55 -0.33 -11.23
C ALA A 230 7.79 -1.23 -11.11
N ARG A 231 8.49 -1.46 -12.22
CA ARG A 231 9.73 -2.25 -12.27
C ARG A 231 10.80 -1.65 -11.37
N ARG A 232 10.97 -0.34 -11.41
CA ARG A 232 11.96 0.33 -10.56
C ARG A 232 11.62 0.26 -9.08
N ILE A 233 10.34 0.38 -8.72
CA ILE A 233 9.90 0.19 -7.33
C ILE A 233 10.14 -1.27 -6.89
N ALA A 234 9.86 -2.23 -7.76
CA ALA A 234 10.05 -3.66 -7.49
C ALA A 234 11.51 -3.97 -7.12
N GLU A 235 12.46 -3.45 -7.91
CA GLU A 235 13.90 -3.55 -7.61
C GLU A 235 14.26 -2.96 -6.24
N LEU A 236 13.73 -1.77 -5.92
CA LEU A 236 14.04 -1.06 -4.67
C LEU A 236 13.45 -1.74 -3.42
N ARG A 237 12.32 -2.44 -3.59
CA ARG A 237 11.53 -3.03 -2.50
C ARG A 237 11.70 -4.54 -2.39
N ASN A 238 12.54 -5.12 -3.24
CA ASN A 238 12.69 -6.56 -3.40
C ASN A 238 11.31 -7.22 -3.58
N LEU A 239 10.52 -6.72 -4.52
CA LEU A 239 9.20 -7.24 -4.90
C LEU A 239 9.24 -7.69 -6.36
N THR A 240 8.23 -8.45 -6.79
CA THR A 240 8.01 -8.65 -8.23
C THR A 240 7.37 -7.40 -8.85
N VAL A 241 7.42 -7.27 -10.18
CA VAL A 241 6.75 -6.15 -10.87
C VAL A 241 5.23 -6.29 -10.70
N GLU A 242 4.76 -7.53 -10.72
CA GLU A 242 3.38 -7.93 -10.51
C GLU A 242 2.88 -7.56 -9.11
N ASP A 243 3.71 -7.77 -8.08
CA ASP A 243 3.40 -7.33 -6.71
C ASP A 243 3.17 -5.82 -6.65
N VAL A 244 4.07 -5.03 -7.26
CA VAL A 244 3.93 -3.57 -7.26
C VAL A 244 2.67 -3.15 -7.99
N GLY A 245 2.46 -3.66 -9.21
CA GLY A 245 1.28 -3.32 -10.01
C GLY A 245 -0.03 -3.66 -9.29
N ARG A 246 -0.10 -4.82 -8.63
CA ARG A 246 -1.28 -5.24 -7.85
C ARG A 246 -1.47 -4.36 -6.61
N ILE A 247 -0.42 -4.07 -5.83
CA ILE A 247 -0.51 -3.22 -4.63
C ILE A 247 -0.95 -1.79 -5.01
N THR A 248 -0.29 -1.17 -5.98
CA THR A 248 -0.61 0.21 -6.38
C THR A 248 -2.00 0.32 -7.01
N SER A 249 -2.43 -0.69 -7.76
CA SER A 249 -3.79 -0.74 -8.30
C SER A 249 -4.85 -0.83 -7.21
N VAL A 250 -4.62 -1.63 -6.17
CA VAL A 250 -5.52 -1.69 -5.01
C VAL A 250 -5.51 -0.37 -4.24
N ASN A 251 -4.35 0.24 -4.02
CA ASN A 251 -4.24 1.56 -3.38
C ASN A 251 -5.07 2.61 -4.12
N PHE A 252 -4.97 2.67 -5.45
CA PHE A 252 -5.73 3.59 -6.28
C PHE A 252 -7.25 3.33 -6.19
N LYS A 253 -7.68 2.08 -6.38
CA LYS A 253 -9.10 1.68 -6.29
C LYS A 253 -9.68 1.99 -4.90
N ARG A 254 -8.89 1.82 -3.83
CA ARG A 254 -9.25 2.20 -2.45
C ARG A 254 -9.39 3.72 -2.27
N LEU A 255 -8.44 4.48 -2.82
CA LEU A 255 -8.40 5.95 -2.75
C LEU A 255 -9.68 6.54 -3.34
N PHE A 256 -9.99 6.19 -4.58
CA PHE A 256 -11.12 6.75 -5.32
C PHE A 256 -12.44 6.00 -5.12
N ARG A 257 -12.42 4.91 -4.33
CA ARG A 257 -13.57 4.00 -4.15
C ARG A 257 -14.12 3.51 -5.50
N LEU A 258 -13.20 3.27 -6.45
CA LEU A 258 -13.54 2.82 -7.80
C LEU A 258 -13.62 1.30 -7.87
N GLY A 259 -14.71 0.84 -8.47
CA GLY A 259 -15.15 -0.53 -8.35
C GLY A 259 -15.50 -0.87 -6.90
N ASP A 260 -16.15 -2.00 -6.70
CA ASP A 260 -16.34 -2.48 -5.34
C ASP A 260 -15.07 -3.16 -4.86
N TRP A 261 -13.96 -2.45 -4.62
CA TRP A 261 -12.70 -3.10 -4.22
C TRP A 261 -12.85 -4.01 -2.98
N LYS A 262 -13.88 -3.80 -2.14
CA LYS A 262 -14.30 -4.67 -1.04
C LYS A 262 -15.28 -5.78 -1.43
N GLN A 263 -16.07 -5.64 -2.51
CA GLN A 263 -17.01 -6.66 -2.99
C GLN A 263 -16.78 -7.12 -4.45
N THR A 264 -15.59 -6.86 -5.02
CA THR A 264 -15.16 -7.45 -6.28
C THR A 264 -15.24 -8.96 -6.11
N GLU A 265 -15.49 -9.68 -7.20
CA GLU A 265 -15.46 -11.14 -7.16
C GLU A 265 -14.14 -11.66 -6.57
N ALA A 266 -13.03 -10.93 -6.75
CA ALA A 266 -11.73 -11.18 -6.12
C ALA A 266 -11.65 -10.88 -4.60
N ALA A 267 -12.40 -9.90 -4.08
CA ALA A 267 -12.51 -9.62 -2.64
C ALA A 267 -13.56 -10.51 -1.94
N LYS A 268 -14.54 -11.03 -2.69
CA LYS A 268 -15.44 -12.12 -2.27
C LYS A 268 -14.79 -13.50 -2.42
N GLN A 269 -13.79 -13.63 -3.30
CA GLN A 269 -13.02 -14.85 -3.44
C GLN A 269 -12.25 -15.05 -2.14
N ARG A 270 -12.50 -16.22 -1.57
CA ARG A 270 -11.85 -16.74 -0.38
C ARG A 270 -10.35 -16.88 -0.67
N THR A 271 -9.55 -15.86 -0.34
CA THR A 271 -8.09 -15.91 -0.50
C THR A 271 -7.49 -16.83 0.54
N ILE A 272 -7.34 -18.11 0.20
CA ILE A 272 -6.76 -19.15 1.07
C ILE A 272 -5.25 -19.31 0.87
N VAL A 273 -4.76 -18.95 -0.32
CA VAL A 273 -3.32 -18.81 -0.60
C VAL A 273 -3.08 -17.51 -1.37
N TYR A 274 -1.93 -16.89 -1.14
CA TYR A 274 -1.51 -15.68 -1.84
C TYR A 274 0.01 -15.65 -1.95
N GLN A 275 0.53 -15.13 -3.06
CA GLN A 275 1.96 -15.07 -3.31
C GLN A 275 2.49 -13.66 -3.06
N ILE A 276 3.60 -13.57 -2.34
CA ILE A 276 4.38 -12.34 -2.23
C ILE A 276 5.82 -12.72 -2.55
N ARG A 277 6.43 -12.05 -3.53
CA ARG A 277 7.77 -12.40 -4.02
C ARG A 277 7.80 -13.85 -4.49
N ASP A 278 8.72 -14.63 -3.93
CA ASP A 278 8.94 -16.05 -4.20
C ASP A 278 8.34 -16.97 -3.12
N GLY A 279 7.59 -16.43 -2.14
CA GLY A 279 6.93 -17.21 -1.10
C GLY A 279 5.42 -17.32 -1.32
N LEU A 280 4.86 -18.50 -1.01
CA LEU A 280 3.42 -18.70 -1.00
C LEU A 280 2.92 -18.68 0.45
N TYR A 281 1.91 -17.87 0.72
CA TYR A 281 1.35 -17.65 2.04
C TYR A 281 -0.01 -18.33 2.14
N VAL A 282 -0.31 -18.92 3.29
CA VAL A 282 -1.52 -19.70 3.56
C VAL A 282 -2.36 -18.98 4.63
N ASN A 283 -3.55 -18.55 4.25
CA ASN A 283 -4.52 -17.87 5.11
C ASN A 283 -5.53 -18.87 5.67
N LEU A 284 -5.21 -19.50 6.80
CA LEU A 284 -6.05 -20.55 7.40
C LEU A 284 -7.24 -20.02 8.19
N THR A 285 -7.11 -18.84 8.79
CA THR A 285 -8.11 -18.28 9.69
C THR A 285 -7.88 -16.80 9.91
N ASN A 286 -8.94 -16.07 10.24
CA ASN A 286 -8.86 -14.74 10.84
C ASN A 286 -9.21 -14.77 12.33
N ARG A 287 -9.35 -15.93 12.98
CA ARG A 287 -9.47 -16.01 14.44
C ARG A 287 -8.10 -15.82 15.07
N CYS A 288 -8.03 -15.20 16.25
CA CYS A 288 -6.78 -14.95 16.97
C CYS A 288 -7.09 -14.78 18.46
N THR A 289 -6.20 -15.26 19.33
CA THR A 289 -6.34 -15.13 20.80
C THR A 289 -5.81 -13.78 21.32
N SER A 290 -5.69 -12.80 20.42
CA SER A 290 -5.14 -11.48 20.73
C SER A 290 -5.71 -10.40 19.81
N LEU A 291 -5.75 -9.18 20.35
CA LEU A 291 -6.16 -7.97 19.66
C LEU A 291 -5.04 -6.93 19.71
N CYS A 292 -3.91 -7.21 19.07
CA CYS A 292 -2.74 -6.34 19.17
C CYS A 292 -3.08 -4.89 18.75
N ALA A 293 -2.47 -3.90 19.40
CA ALA A 293 -2.70 -2.47 19.16
C ALA A 293 -2.42 -2.01 17.71
N PHE A 294 -1.59 -2.77 16.97
CA PHE A 294 -1.26 -2.55 15.57
C PHE A 294 -1.96 -3.50 14.58
N CYS A 295 -2.83 -4.39 15.07
CA CYS A 295 -3.48 -5.39 14.23
C CYS A 295 -4.61 -4.76 13.42
N THR A 296 -4.54 -4.83 12.09
CA THR A 296 -5.59 -4.30 11.20
C THR A 296 -6.63 -5.34 10.81
N ARG A 297 -6.54 -6.57 11.33
CA ARG A 297 -7.43 -7.71 11.00
C ARG A 297 -8.91 -7.37 11.00
N VAL A 298 -9.36 -6.61 11.99
CA VAL A 298 -10.79 -6.32 12.20
C VAL A 298 -11.28 -5.21 11.27
N ASP A 299 -10.44 -4.20 11.02
CA ASP A 299 -10.84 -2.98 10.33
C ASP A 299 -10.51 -3.01 8.82
N ASP A 300 -9.37 -3.60 8.47
CA ASP A 300 -8.77 -3.57 7.13
C ASP A 300 -7.91 -4.84 6.89
N PRO A 301 -8.56 -5.99 6.58
CA PRO A 301 -7.85 -7.24 6.36
C PRO A 301 -7.25 -7.30 4.94
N VAL A 302 -6.43 -6.31 4.57
CA VAL A 302 -5.72 -6.24 3.30
C VAL A 302 -4.22 -6.28 3.53
N ALA A 303 -3.55 -7.31 3.02
CA ALA A 303 -2.09 -7.43 3.12
C ALA A 303 -1.48 -7.49 1.74
N SER A 304 -0.53 -6.59 1.47
CA SER A 304 0.16 -6.49 0.18
C SER A 304 -0.83 -6.60 -0.96
N GLY A 305 -1.91 -5.81 -1.00
CA GLY A 305 -2.93 -5.81 -2.08
C GLY A 305 -3.80 -7.07 -2.22
N TYR A 306 -3.72 -8.04 -1.31
CA TYR A 306 -4.68 -9.15 -1.22
C TYR A 306 -5.69 -8.87 -0.12
N TYR A 307 -6.98 -9.11 -0.40
CA TYR A 307 -8.00 -9.16 0.64
C TYR A 307 -7.96 -10.53 1.33
N LEU A 308 -7.67 -10.54 2.62
CA LEU A 308 -7.45 -11.73 3.44
C LEU A 308 -8.57 -11.97 4.46
N GLY A 309 -9.67 -11.23 4.35
CA GLY A 309 -10.86 -11.41 5.18
C GLY A 309 -11.44 -12.81 5.02
N LEU A 310 -11.59 -13.52 6.14
CA LEU A 310 -12.21 -14.85 6.22
C LEU A 310 -13.16 -14.89 7.40
N THR A 311 -14.43 -15.27 7.14
CA THR A 311 -15.35 -15.69 8.19
C THR A 311 -15.07 -17.14 8.62
N GLU A 312 -15.63 -17.58 9.74
CA GLU A 312 -15.38 -18.93 10.26
C GLU A 312 -15.89 -20.03 9.32
N ASP A 313 -17.01 -19.81 8.64
CA ASP A 313 -17.57 -20.70 7.61
C ASP A 313 -16.76 -20.70 6.30
N GLN A 314 -15.86 -19.72 6.12
CA GLN A 314 -14.95 -19.61 4.98
C GLN A 314 -13.56 -20.19 5.27
N GLU A 315 -13.30 -20.73 6.46
CA GLU A 315 -11.99 -21.30 6.75
C GLU A 315 -11.72 -22.56 5.92
N PRO A 316 -10.57 -22.66 5.24
CA PRO A 316 -10.28 -23.80 4.39
C PRO A 316 -10.10 -25.12 5.15
N SER A 317 -10.43 -26.21 4.45
CA SER A 317 -9.95 -27.56 4.77
C SER A 317 -8.50 -27.76 4.30
N ALA A 318 -7.83 -28.80 4.83
CA ALA A 318 -6.46 -29.12 4.40
C ALA A 318 -6.39 -29.49 2.91
N ALA A 319 -7.37 -30.25 2.40
CA ALA A 319 -7.42 -30.63 0.99
C ALA A 319 -7.46 -29.42 0.05
N GLU A 320 -8.30 -28.43 0.35
CA GLU A 320 -8.40 -27.21 -0.46
C GLU A 320 -7.08 -26.41 -0.44
N VAL A 321 -6.40 -26.32 0.71
CA VAL A 321 -5.10 -25.65 0.79
C VAL A 321 -4.03 -26.41 0.00
N ILE A 322 -3.98 -27.74 0.13
CA ILE A 322 -2.99 -28.58 -0.57
C ILE A 322 -3.17 -28.49 -2.09
N GLU A 323 -4.42 -28.46 -2.55
CA GLU A 323 -4.76 -28.25 -3.97
C GLU A 323 -4.32 -26.85 -4.43
N ALA A 324 -4.64 -25.81 -3.66
CA ALA A 324 -4.27 -24.44 -3.98
C ALA A 324 -2.76 -24.17 -3.96
N ILE A 325 -2.00 -24.88 -3.13
CA ILE A 325 -0.52 -24.82 -3.12
C ILE A 325 0.05 -25.41 -4.42
N GLY A 326 -0.53 -26.50 -4.92
CA GLY A 326 0.01 -27.24 -6.07
C GLY A 326 1.38 -27.85 -5.78
N ASP A 327 2.39 -27.47 -6.56
CA ASP A 327 3.78 -27.87 -6.39
C ASP A 327 4.52 -26.90 -5.47
N PRO A 328 4.82 -27.28 -4.21
CA PRO A 328 5.44 -26.38 -3.25
C PRO A 328 6.91 -26.06 -3.58
N THR A 329 7.56 -26.80 -4.49
CA THR A 329 8.97 -26.58 -4.85
C THR A 329 9.19 -25.36 -5.75
N GLN A 330 8.10 -24.80 -6.30
CA GLN A 330 8.12 -23.57 -7.09
C GLN A 330 8.32 -22.31 -6.23
N TYR A 331 8.13 -22.44 -4.92
CA TYR A 331 8.24 -21.35 -3.96
C TYR A 331 9.46 -21.55 -3.06
N ARG A 332 10.06 -20.45 -2.62
CA ARG A 332 11.15 -20.45 -1.62
C ARG A 332 10.69 -21.08 -0.30
N GLU A 333 9.44 -20.82 0.09
CA GLU A 333 8.80 -21.36 1.28
C GLU A 333 7.28 -21.24 1.20
N ILE A 334 6.59 -22.14 1.90
CA ILE A 334 5.16 -22.06 2.22
C ILE A 334 5.03 -21.49 3.63
N VAL A 335 4.37 -20.34 3.75
CA VAL A 335 4.24 -19.61 5.01
C VAL A 335 2.81 -19.70 5.53
N PHE A 336 2.59 -20.33 6.67
CA PHE A 336 1.33 -20.24 7.41
C PHE A 336 1.24 -18.86 8.04
N CYS A 337 0.60 -17.93 7.33
CA CYS A 337 0.51 -16.53 7.68
C CYS A 337 -0.75 -15.94 7.05
N GLY A 338 -1.56 -15.31 7.90
CA GLY A 338 -2.73 -14.52 7.53
C GLY A 338 -2.93 -13.45 8.59
N TYR A 339 -4.17 -12.99 8.79
CA TYR A 339 -4.46 -12.10 9.92
C TYR A 339 -4.68 -12.83 11.25
N GLY A 340 -5.07 -14.10 11.22
CA GLY A 340 -5.32 -14.92 12.41
C GLY A 340 -4.10 -15.66 12.94
N GLU A 341 -4.29 -16.38 14.04
CA GLU A 341 -3.32 -17.31 14.63
C GLU A 341 -3.50 -18.70 13.99
N PRO A 342 -2.59 -19.15 13.10
CA PRO A 342 -2.76 -20.39 12.35
C PRO A 342 -2.89 -21.64 13.24
N THR A 343 -2.33 -21.63 14.45
CA THR A 343 -2.44 -22.75 15.39
C THR A 343 -3.85 -22.97 15.94
N ILE A 344 -4.80 -22.05 15.73
CA ILE A 344 -6.23 -22.33 15.94
C ILE A 344 -6.72 -23.46 15.04
N LYS A 345 -6.16 -23.56 13.84
CA LYS A 345 -6.44 -24.62 12.87
C LYS A 345 -5.31 -25.67 12.87
N LEU A 346 -4.85 -26.07 14.05
CA LEU A 346 -3.66 -26.93 14.22
C LEU A 346 -3.70 -28.21 13.39
N ASP A 347 -4.84 -28.91 13.31
CA ASP A 347 -4.94 -30.15 12.53
C ASP A 347 -4.79 -29.90 11.03
N VAL A 348 -5.45 -28.85 10.51
CA VAL A 348 -5.31 -28.42 9.11
C VAL A 348 -3.87 -27.98 8.82
N LEU A 349 -3.27 -27.17 9.71
CA LEU A 349 -1.89 -26.72 9.60
C LEU A 349 -0.93 -27.90 9.49
N LYS A 350 -1.02 -28.88 10.40
CA LYS A 350 -0.15 -30.07 10.42
C LYS A 350 -0.30 -30.89 9.14
N GLU A 351 -1.53 -31.13 8.69
CA GLU A 351 -1.81 -31.91 7.49
C GLU A 351 -1.22 -31.25 6.24
N VAL A 352 -1.45 -29.94 6.07
CA VAL A 352 -0.88 -29.16 4.97
C VAL A 352 0.64 -29.14 5.06
N ALA A 353 1.21 -28.89 6.23
CA ALA A 353 2.67 -28.83 6.42
C ALA A 353 3.32 -30.17 6.07
N ALA A 354 2.75 -31.29 6.52
CA ALA A 354 3.23 -32.63 6.16
C ALA A 354 3.15 -32.89 4.64
N ALA A 355 2.06 -32.48 3.98
CA ALA A 355 1.91 -32.58 2.53
C ALA A 355 2.97 -31.74 1.78
N VAL A 356 3.29 -30.55 2.28
CA VAL A 356 4.38 -29.71 1.73
C VAL A 356 5.73 -30.40 1.89
N LYS A 357 6.05 -30.92 3.09
CA LYS A 357 7.32 -31.60 3.35
C LYS A 357 7.52 -32.85 2.50
N THR A 358 6.48 -33.68 2.37
CA THR A 358 6.55 -34.92 1.55
C THR A 358 6.79 -34.62 0.06
N ARG A 359 6.44 -33.42 -0.41
CA ARG A 359 6.70 -32.93 -1.76
C ARG A 359 7.98 -32.09 -1.87
N GLY A 360 8.82 -32.05 -0.83
CA GLY A 360 10.11 -31.37 -0.85
C GLY A 360 10.07 -29.86 -0.58
N GLY A 361 8.92 -29.32 -0.17
CA GLY A 361 8.79 -27.91 0.18
C GLY A 361 9.38 -27.55 1.55
N ARG A 362 9.62 -26.24 1.74
CA ARG A 362 9.99 -25.64 3.03
C ARG A 362 8.76 -24.95 3.64
N THR A 363 8.65 -24.97 4.97
CA THR A 363 7.50 -24.44 5.70
C THR A 363 7.94 -23.44 6.78
N ARG A 364 7.17 -22.36 6.93
CA ARG A 364 7.30 -21.43 8.05
C ARG A 364 5.94 -21.17 8.69
N LEU A 365 5.90 -21.11 10.02
CA LEU A 365 4.73 -20.69 10.78
C LEU A 365 4.93 -19.29 11.32
N ASP A 366 4.07 -18.35 10.94
CA ASP A 366 4.00 -17.04 11.58
C ASP A 366 2.93 -17.10 12.70
N SER A 367 3.32 -16.78 13.94
CA SER A 367 2.48 -17.00 15.13
C SER A 367 2.65 -15.89 16.19
N ILE A 368 1.68 -15.76 17.08
CA ILE A 368 1.83 -14.98 18.33
C ILE A 368 2.34 -15.83 19.50
N GLY A 369 2.64 -17.11 19.27
CA GLY A 369 3.26 -18.01 20.26
C GLY A 369 2.29 -18.63 21.27
N HIS A 370 0.98 -18.42 21.10
CA HIS A 370 -0.02 -18.91 22.06
C HIS A 370 -0.51 -20.34 21.79
N GLY A 371 0.05 -21.05 20.80
CA GLY A 371 -0.46 -22.36 20.36
C GLY A 371 -0.56 -23.39 21.51
N SER A 372 0.45 -23.52 22.36
CA SER A 372 0.39 -24.47 23.48
C SER A 372 -0.64 -24.07 24.55
N LEU A 373 -0.81 -22.76 24.81
CA LEU A 373 -1.84 -22.26 25.73
C LEU A 373 -3.24 -22.56 25.19
N LEU A 374 -3.45 -22.29 23.90
CA LEU A 374 -4.71 -22.53 23.22
C LEU A 374 -5.16 -23.99 23.29
N HIS A 375 -4.22 -24.92 23.12
CA HIS A 375 -4.50 -26.36 23.14
C HIS A 375 -4.37 -27.01 24.52
N GLY A 376 -3.96 -26.25 25.55
CA GLY A 376 -3.76 -26.75 26.91
C GLY A 376 -2.64 -27.79 27.05
N ARG A 377 -1.73 -27.88 26.08
CA ARG A 377 -0.62 -28.86 26.04
C ARG A 377 0.50 -28.36 25.13
N ASP A 378 1.71 -28.88 25.30
CA ASP A 378 2.83 -28.60 24.38
C ASP A 378 2.56 -29.19 22.99
N ILE A 379 2.37 -28.32 21.99
CA ILE A 379 2.13 -28.72 20.60
C ILE A 379 3.42 -28.78 19.76
N THR A 380 4.55 -28.31 20.30
CA THR A 380 5.82 -28.27 19.55
C THR A 380 6.33 -29.66 19.11
N PRO A 381 6.05 -30.78 19.79
CA PRO A 381 6.35 -32.12 19.25
C PRO A 381 5.62 -32.43 17.95
N GLU A 382 4.41 -31.89 17.75
CA GLU A 382 3.62 -32.13 16.53
C GLU A 382 4.06 -31.23 15.36
N LEU A 383 4.69 -30.10 15.67
CA LEU A 383 5.26 -29.19 14.67
C LEU A 383 6.65 -29.64 14.23
N ALA A 384 7.39 -30.34 15.09
CA ALA A 384 8.72 -30.85 14.80
C ALA A 384 8.68 -31.81 13.59
N GLY A 385 9.54 -31.54 12.61
CA GLY A 385 9.63 -32.32 11.36
C GLY A 385 8.67 -31.89 10.26
N VAL A 386 7.63 -31.12 10.58
CA VAL A 386 6.70 -30.55 9.58
C VAL A 386 6.80 -29.04 9.42
N ILE A 387 7.28 -28.32 10.44
CA ILE A 387 7.58 -26.88 10.40
C ILE A 387 9.09 -26.66 10.49
N ASP A 388 9.69 -25.98 9.50
CA ASP A 388 11.13 -25.70 9.48
C ASP A 388 11.50 -24.45 10.29
N GLU A 389 10.61 -23.45 10.30
CA GLU A 389 10.84 -22.15 10.94
C GLU A 389 9.57 -21.63 11.60
N ILE A 390 9.71 -20.96 12.76
CA ILE A 390 8.64 -20.22 13.41
C ILE A 390 9.05 -18.74 13.51
N SER A 391 8.28 -17.85 12.91
CA SER A 391 8.41 -16.41 13.13
C SER A 391 7.34 -15.96 14.12
N MET A 392 7.75 -15.55 15.32
CA MET A 392 6.82 -15.19 16.38
C MET A 392 6.90 -13.73 16.80
N SER A 393 5.79 -13.20 17.30
CA SER A 393 5.71 -11.80 17.76
C SER A 393 5.97 -11.69 19.26
N LEU A 394 7.16 -11.22 19.66
CA LEU A 394 7.48 -10.92 21.07
C LEU A 394 6.87 -9.58 21.50
N ASN A 395 7.01 -8.54 20.66
CA ASN A 395 6.48 -7.18 20.81
C ASN A 395 6.81 -6.36 22.09
N ALA A 396 7.22 -6.98 23.20
CA ALA A 396 7.47 -6.30 24.47
C ALA A 396 8.53 -7.04 25.32
N PRO A 397 9.25 -6.34 26.21
CA PRO A 397 10.28 -6.93 27.06
C PRO A 397 9.77 -7.47 28.40
N ASN A 398 8.48 -7.31 28.71
CA ASN A 398 7.89 -7.80 29.95
C ASN A 398 6.37 -7.99 29.79
N ARG A 399 5.79 -8.70 30.76
CA ARG A 399 4.37 -9.05 30.80
C ARG A 399 3.43 -7.85 30.74
N GLU A 400 3.71 -6.79 31.52
CA GLU A 400 2.86 -5.60 31.59
C GLU A 400 2.77 -4.91 30.22
N GLN A 401 3.92 -4.66 29.58
CA GLN A 401 3.96 -4.06 28.26
C GLN A 401 3.41 -5.01 27.18
N TYR A 402 3.63 -6.32 27.32
CA TYR A 402 3.07 -7.31 26.40
C TYR A 402 1.55 -7.26 26.41
N GLU A 403 0.92 -7.27 27.58
CA GLU A 403 -0.54 -7.25 27.66
C GLU A 403 -1.12 -5.92 27.15
N ARG A 404 -0.47 -4.80 27.43
CA ARG A 404 -0.86 -3.49 26.86
C ARG A 404 -0.85 -3.49 25.33
N ILE A 405 0.11 -4.18 24.71
CA ILE A 405 0.33 -4.15 23.26
C ILE A 405 -0.45 -5.26 22.55
N VAL A 406 -0.37 -6.49 23.05
CA VAL A 406 -0.88 -7.69 22.40
C VAL A 406 -2.35 -7.93 22.76
N ARG A 407 -2.76 -7.60 23.99
CA ARG A 407 -4.13 -7.75 24.50
C ARG A 407 -4.65 -9.17 24.29
N SER A 408 -4.20 -10.09 25.12
CA SER A 408 -4.45 -11.53 24.96
C SER A 408 -5.69 -11.99 25.72
N ASP A 409 -6.28 -13.11 25.29
CA ASP A 409 -7.30 -13.83 26.07
C ASP A 409 -6.77 -14.38 27.41
N TRP A 410 -5.44 -14.41 27.60
CA TRP A 410 -4.77 -14.83 28.83
C TRP A 410 -3.78 -13.77 29.37
N PRO A 411 -4.25 -12.65 29.96
CA PRO A 411 -3.40 -11.56 30.42
C PRO A 411 -2.24 -11.99 31.35
N ASP A 412 -2.50 -13.00 32.18
CA ASP A 412 -1.54 -13.51 33.18
C ASP A 412 -0.69 -14.69 32.70
N LEU A 413 -0.86 -15.19 31.48
CA LEU A 413 -0.14 -16.37 30.99
C LEU A 413 0.48 -16.18 29.62
N ALA A 414 -0.06 -15.27 28.79
CA ALA A 414 0.28 -15.14 27.38
C ALA A 414 1.77 -14.87 27.13
N TYR A 415 2.34 -13.94 27.89
CA TYR A 415 3.75 -13.58 27.74
C TYR A 415 4.68 -14.77 28.02
N ASP A 416 4.52 -15.41 29.18
CA ASP A 416 5.39 -16.53 29.56
C ASP A 416 5.12 -17.76 28.71
N GLY A 417 3.86 -18.04 28.35
CA GLY A 417 3.50 -19.11 27.45
C GLY A 417 4.10 -18.94 26.05
N ALA A 418 4.18 -17.70 25.53
CA ALA A 418 4.87 -17.41 24.28
C ALA A 418 6.39 -17.68 24.38
N LEU A 419 7.03 -17.30 25.49
CA LEU A 419 8.45 -17.60 25.73
C LEU A 419 8.72 -19.10 25.91
N GLU A 420 7.84 -19.82 26.61
CA GLU A 420 7.91 -21.26 26.78
C GLU A 420 7.73 -21.99 25.45
N PHE A 421 6.77 -21.56 24.63
CA PHE A 421 6.58 -22.08 23.27
C PHE A 421 7.84 -21.88 22.41
N ALA A 422 8.45 -20.69 22.47
CA ALA A 422 9.70 -20.38 21.77
C ALA A 422 10.83 -21.35 22.17
N ARG A 423 11.06 -21.51 23.49
CA ARG A 423 12.07 -22.43 24.04
C ARG A 423 11.81 -23.88 23.65
N ALA A 424 10.55 -24.32 23.72
CA ALA A 424 10.14 -25.67 23.40
C ALA A 424 10.34 -25.99 21.91
N ALA A 425 10.04 -25.04 21.02
CA ALA A 425 10.28 -25.19 19.59
C ALA A 425 11.78 -25.20 19.25
N ALA A 426 12.55 -24.25 19.80
CA ALA A 426 13.99 -24.15 19.58
C ALA A 426 14.74 -25.41 20.06
N SER A 427 14.38 -25.96 21.22
CA SER A 427 14.99 -27.20 21.75
C SER A 427 14.71 -28.45 20.89
N ARG A 428 13.74 -28.38 19.99
CA ARG A 428 13.39 -29.44 19.02
C ARG A 428 14.00 -29.23 17.64
N GLY A 429 14.89 -28.24 17.49
CA GLY A 429 15.58 -27.95 16.23
C GLY A 429 14.76 -27.15 15.23
N ILE A 430 13.60 -26.61 15.61
CA ILE A 430 12.85 -25.65 14.80
C ILE A 430 13.58 -24.31 14.89
N ARG A 431 13.85 -23.66 13.76
CA ARG A 431 14.43 -22.31 13.78
C ARG A 431 13.39 -21.32 14.28
N VAL A 432 13.65 -20.61 15.36
CA VAL A 432 12.72 -19.62 15.91
C VAL A 432 13.27 -18.22 15.70
N THR A 433 12.46 -17.31 15.18
CA THR A 433 12.75 -15.87 15.14
C THR A 433 11.67 -15.12 15.89
N MET A 434 12.05 -14.42 16.96
CA MET A 434 11.16 -13.50 17.66
C MET A 434 11.29 -12.10 17.08
N SER A 435 10.15 -11.43 16.89
CA SER A 435 10.12 -10.09 16.33
C SER A 435 9.34 -9.09 17.17
N VAL A 436 9.76 -7.84 17.09
CA VAL A 436 9.13 -6.70 17.78
C VAL A 436 8.77 -5.65 16.74
N VAL A 437 7.53 -5.16 16.80
CA VAL A 437 7.16 -3.95 16.08
C VAL A 437 7.76 -2.76 16.83
N ARG A 438 8.53 -1.91 16.14
CA ARG A 438 9.10 -0.70 16.73
C ARG A 438 7.97 0.24 17.16
N LEU A 439 7.86 0.43 18.46
CA LEU A 439 6.91 1.33 19.10
C LEU A 439 7.66 2.23 20.10
N PRO A 440 7.14 3.43 20.39
CA PRO A 440 7.72 4.28 21.43
C PRO A 440 7.81 3.55 22.77
N ASN A 441 8.88 3.79 23.52
CA ASN A 441 9.10 3.25 24.87
C ASN A 441 9.19 1.71 24.96
N ILE A 442 9.59 1.05 23.87
CA ILE A 442 9.96 -0.37 23.89
C ILE A 442 11.48 -0.49 23.89
N ASP A 443 12.00 -1.17 24.91
CA ASP A 443 13.42 -1.51 25.00
C ASP A 443 13.73 -2.67 24.05
N LEU A 444 14.24 -2.32 22.86
CA LEU A 444 14.55 -3.28 21.81
C LEU A 444 15.76 -4.17 22.15
N GLU A 445 16.69 -3.68 22.96
CA GLU A 445 17.86 -4.47 23.35
C GLU A 445 17.50 -5.47 24.45
N GLU A 446 16.60 -5.11 25.37
CA GLU A 446 16.07 -6.09 26.30
C GLU A 446 15.21 -7.14 25.59
N CYS A 447 14.38 -6.74 24.62
CA CYS A 447 13.65 -7.69 23.77
C CYS A 447 14.59 -8.67 23.04
N ARG A 448 15.73 -8.17 22.54
CA ARG A 448 16.77 -9.01 21.91
C ARG A 448 17.32 -10.02 22.91
N ARG A 449 17.73 -9.57 24.10
CA ARG A 449 18.25 -10.45 25.17
C ARG A 449 17.25 -11.54 25.54
N ILE A 450 15.97 -11.19 25.66
CA ILE A 450 14.90 -12.15 25.97
C ILE A 450 14.75 -13.19 24.86
N ALA A 451 14.72 -12.75 23.60
CA ALA A 451 14.64 -13.66 22.46
C ALA A 451 15.82 -14.64 22.43
N GLU A 452 17.04 -14.13 22.55
CA GLU A 452 18.26 -14.94 22.55
C GLU A 452 18.29 -15.94 23.73
N ALA A 453 17.78 -15.55 24.91
CA ALA A 453 17.65 -16.45 26.06
C ALA A 453 16.66 -17.60 25.85
N THR A 454 15.79 -17.53 24.84
CA THR A 454 14.92 -18.65 24.44
C THR A 454 15.57 -19.57 23.39
N GLY A 455 16.74 -19.21 22.88
CA GLY A 455 17.37 -19.88 21.73
C GLY A 455 16.85 -19.37 20.38
N ALA A 456 16.11 -18.26 20.36
CA ALA A 456 15.56 -17.66 19.15
C ALA A 456 16.46 -16.55 18.59
N GLU A 457 16.39 -16.35 17.28
CA GLU A 457 16.91 -15.15 16.61
C GLU A 457 16.00 -13.94 16.88
N PHE A 458 16.53 -12.73 16.71
CA PHE A 458 15.80 -11.49 16.94
C PHE A 458 15.71 -10.62 15.69
N ARG A 459 14.51 -10.09 15.39
CA ARG A 459 14.26 -9.19 14.26
C ARG A 459 13.38 -8.01 14.65
N ILE A 460 13.71 -6.81 14.20
CA ILE A 460 12.85 -5.63 14.35
C ILE A 460 11.96 -5.47 13.12
N ARG A 461 10.69 -5.13 13.33
CA ARG A 461 9.73 -4.74 12.30
C ARG A 461 9.42 -3.25 12.47
N GLU A 462 9.51 -2.48 11.40
CA GLU A 462 9.08 -1.08 11.43
C GLU A 462 7.55 -1.02 11.29
N LEU A 463 6.88 -0.19 12.10
CA LEU A 463 5.44 0.04 11.95
C LEU A 463 5.23 0.97 10.76
N VAL A 464 4.62 0.45 9.71
CA VAL A 464 4.36 1.18 8.48
C VAL A 464 2.92 1.69 8.51
N GLY A 465 2.72 3.01 8.50
CA GLY A 465 1.40 3.61 8.26
C GLY A 465 0.50 3.88 9.48
N MET A 466 0.96 3.69 10.72
CA MET A 466 0.29 4.22 11.92
C MET A 466 1.19 5.27 12.57
N THR A 467 0.66 6.47 12.78
CA THR A 467 1.36 7.52 13.53
C THR A 467 1.45 7.14 15.01
N GLY A 468 2.52 7.54 15.70
CA GLY A 468 2.65 7.29 17.15
C GLY A 468 1.49 7.85 17.99
N THR A 469 0.75 8.83 17.45
CA THR A 469 -0.49 9.38 18.02
C THR A 469 -1.69 8.44 17.89
N GLU A 470 -1.83 7.69 16.79
CA GLU A 470 -2.91 6.70 16.63
C GLU A 470 -2.70 5.47 17.52
N PHE A 471 -1.45 5.14 17.82
CA PHE A 471 -1.11 4.07 18.75
C PHE A 471 -1.51 4.38 20.20
N ASN A 472 -1.42 5.64 20.65
CA ASN A 472 -1.80 6.03 22.02
C ASN A 472 -3.32 6.21 22.21
N GLN A 473 -4.10 6.19 21.12
CA GLN A 473 -5.56 6.35 21.13
C GLN A 473 -6.32 5.03 20.96
N ARG A 474 -5.63 3.94 20.58
CA ARG A 474 -6.16 2.57 20.47
C ARG A 474 -5.67 1.71 21.64
#